data_AF-A0A0W8DNF8-F1
#
_entry.id   AF-A0A0W8DNF8-F1
#
_cell.length_a   1.000
_cell.length_b   1.000
_cell.length_c   1.000
_cell.angle_alpha   90.00
_cell.angle_beta   90.00
_cell.angle_gamma   90.00
#
_symmetry.space_group_name_H-M   'P 1'
#
loop_
_entity.id
_entity.type
_entity.pdbx_description
1 polymer ?
#
loop_
_entity_poly.entity_id
_entity_poly.type
_entity_poly.pdbx_seq_one_letter_code
_entity_poly.pdbx_strand_id
1 'polypeptide(L)'
;MPTQTQILMGTMGLAALLLLLELSMLRGSGIPDDYLHTETEEGKSFYPDEILESKWADKASEADLVHLSLLHEACLTYKDSVVPWTYGLDGKVAKPSVLIDKDDPDLLEKIRQCPDVDIFLPLGIRGHGYCEDSIAYTKFLESRMLPAWAIEMKYVDKKTGETFSYHDLCPKTPMIFLNHYWDGIPDSPDWPKSKPLYLMPNIEMYELKAEHYWGVDVVLCKTAICAINDPTEREAMAARAKKQYFIDLNFFASKMKELREIARRGEAPRLRTGEEDTV
;
A
#
# COMPACT_ATOMS: atom_id res chain seq x y z
N MET A 1 50.62 17.70 -16.22
CA MET A 1 50.17 17.08 -14.96
C MET A 1 49.49 18.16 -14.14
N PRO A 2 48.22 18.01 -13.74
CA PRO A 2 47.55 19.01 -12.94
C PRO A 2 48.24 19.14 -11.58
N THR A 3 48.50 20.37 -11.15
CA THR A 3 49.11 20.67 -9.85
C THR A 3 48.13 20.30 -8.73
N GLN A 4 48.64 19.90 -7.56
CA GLN A 4 47.85 19.47 -6.39
C GLN A 4 46.69 20.43 -6.04
N THR A 5 46.88 21.73 -6.28
CA THR A 5 45.87 22.79 -6.10
C THR A 5 44.69 22.71 -7.07
N GLN A 6 44.92 22.27 -8.32
CA GLN A 6 43.87 22.10 -9.33
C GLN A 6 43.01 20.87 -9.04
N ILE A 7 43.61 19.81 -8.50
CA ILE A 7 42.88 18.62 -8.06
C ILE A 7 41.99 18.97 -6.86
N LEU A 8 42.52 19.72 -5.89
CA LEU A 8 41.77 20.15 -4.70
C LEU A 8 40.59 21.07 -5.04
N MET A 9 40.76 22.01 -5.97
CA MET A 9 39.64 22.86 -6.43
C MET A 9 38.60 22.05 -7.22
N GLY A 10 39.04 21.07 -8.02
CA GLY A 10 38.14 20.18 -8.75
C GLY A 10 37.29 19.30 -7.83
N THR A 11 37.89 18.75 -6.76
CA THR A 11 37.16 17.92 -5.80
C THR A 11 36.20 18.74 -4.94
N MET A 12 36.58 19.96 -4.53
CA MET A 12 35.68 20.87 -3.82
C MET A 12 34.49 21.30 -4.68
N GLY A 13 34.72 21.58 -5.97
CA GLY A 13 33.65 21.93 -6.91
C GLY A 13 32.64 20.80 -7.11
N LEU A 14 33.13 19.55 -7.21
CA LEU A 14 32.28 18.37 -7.35
C LEU A 14 31.46 18.09 -6.07
N ALA A 15 32.09 18.26 -4.90
CA ALA A 15 31.41 18.11 -3.60
C ALA A 15 30.31 19.16 -3.39
N ALA A 16 30.57 20.41 -3.79
CA ALA A 16 29.56 21.47 -3.74
C ALA A 16 28.39 21.20 -4.69
N LEU A 17 28.66 20.66 -5.89
CA LEU A 17 27.62 20.31 -6.85
C LEU A 17 26.76 19.13 -6.36
N LEU A 18 27.38 18.13 -5.72
CA LEU A 18 26.66 17.00 -5.11
C LEU A 18 25.79 17.48 -3.94
N LEU A 19 26.30 18.36 -3.08
CA LEU A 19 25.51 18.96 -1.99
C LEU A 19 24.34 19.80 -2.52
N LEU A 20 24.51 20.51 -3.63
CA LEU A 20 23.43 21.28 -4.26
C LEU A 20 22.38 20.37 -4.92
N LEU A 21 22.80 19.24 -5.51
CA LEU A 21 21.90 18.24 -6.06
C LEU A 21 21.10 17.55 -4.94
N GLU A 22 21.75 17.15 -3.84
CA GLU A 22 21.11 16.63 -2.63
C GLU A 22 20.09 17.64 -2.05
N LEU A 23 20.48 18.92 -1.92
CA LEU A 23 19.56 19.98 -1.45
C LEU A 23 18.38 20.21 -2.41
N SER A 24 18.59 20.03 -3.72
CA SER A 24 17.53 20.18 -4.73
C SER A 24 16.54 19.01 -4.70
N MET A 25 17.03 17.81 -4.36
CA MET A 25 16.20 16.62 -4.18
C MET A 25 15.40 16.69 -2.86
N LEU A 26 15.99 17.26 -1.80
CA LEU A 26 15.30 17.54 -0.53
C LEU A 26 14.25 18.65 -0.64
N ARG A 27 14.46 19.66 -1.50
CA ARG A 27 13.46 20.72 -1.76
C ARG A 27 12.31 20.29 -2.70
N GLY A 28 12.38 19.09 -3.27
CA GLY A 28 11.33 18.54 -4.16
C GLY A 28 10.17 17.87 -3.42
N SER A 29 10.34 17.49 -2.16
CA SER A 29 9.29 16.97 -1.28
C SER A 29 8.73 18.10 -0.44
N GLY A 30 7.63 18.71 -0.85
CA GLY A 30 6.97 19.82 -0.15
C GLY A 30 6.30 19.43 1.17
N ILE A 31 7.03 18.80 2.11
CA ILE A 31 6.55 18.53 3.46
C ILE A 31 7.42 19.35 4.44
N PRO A 32 6.83 20.27 5.23
CA PRO A 32 7.57 21.07 6.21
C PRO A 32 8.19 20.19 7.31
N ASP A 33 9.45 20.49 7.66
CA ASP A 33 10.29 19.83 8.67
C ASP A 33 9.68 19.83 10.09
N ASP A 34 8.71 20.70 10.34
CA ASP A 34 8.05 20.89 11.64
C ASP A 34 7.14 19.70 12.04
N TYR A 35 6.84 18.79 11.10
CA TYR A 35 5.97 17.66 11.35
C TYR A 35 6.61 16.53 12.17
N LEU A 36 7.94 16.48 12.19
CA LEU A 36 8.73 15.39 12.78
C LEU A 36 8.74 15.43 14.32
N HIS A 37 8.37 16.56 14.93
CA HIS A 37 8.49 16.80 16.37
C HIS A 37 7.17 17.09 17.11
N THR A 38 6.01 16.96 16.45
CA THR A 38 4.75 17.30 17.12
C THR A 38 4.21 16.11 17.94
N GLU A 39 4.39 16.18 19.26
CA GLU A 39 3.55 15.45 20.21
C GLU A 39 2.09 15.88 19.97
N THR A 40 1.24 14.94 19.57
CA THR A 40 -0.16 15.20 19.24
C THR A 40 -0.94 15.54 20.50
N GLU A 41 -1.14 16.83 20.75
CA GLU A 41 -2.25 17.37 21.55
C GLU A 41 -3.57 16.90 20.91
N GLU A 42 -4.47 16.32 21.70
CA GLU A 42 -5.82 15.91 21.27
C GLU A 42 -6.55 17.11 20.63
N GLY A 43 -6.87 16.99 19.34
CA GLY A 43 -7.73 17.97 18.64
C GLY A 43 -7.07 18.81 17.54
N LYS A 44 -5.78 18.62 17.22
CA LYS A 44 -5.23 19.14 15.96
C LYS A 44 -5.68 18.27 14.78
N SER A 45 -5.98 18.88 13.64
CA SER A 45 -6.53 18.21 12.45
C SER A 45 -5.63 17.04 12.04
N PHE A 46 -6.25 15.89 11.71
CA PHE A 46 -5.53 14.67 11.32
C PHE A 46 -4.59 14.95 10.13
N TYR A 47 -5.00 15.83 9.22
CA TYR A 47 -4.15 16.40 8.16
C TYR A 47 -3.87 17.88 8.44
N PRO A 48 -2.63 18.35 8.22
CA PRO A 48 -2.30 19.78 8.23
C PRO A 48 -3.16 20.56 7.24
N ASP A 49 -3.42 21.83 7.55
CA ASP A 49 -4.15 22.72 6.65
C ASP A 49 -3.45 22.81 5.28
N GLU A 50 -2.13 22.73 5.23
CA GLU A 50 -1.36 22.71 3.98
C GLU A 50 -1.67 21.48 3.10
N ILE A 51 -1.96 20.31 3.71
CA ILE A 51 -2.36 19.11 2.96
C ILE A 51 -3.80 19.25 2.48
N LEU A 52 -4.69 19.81 3.32
CA LEU A 52 -6.10 20.02 2.99
C LEU A 52 -6.30 21.10 1.91
N GLU A 53 -5.40 22.08 1.83
CA GLU A 53 -5.38 23.11 0.79
C GLU A 53 -4.60 22.67 -0.47
N SER A 54 -3.94 21.52 -0.42
CA SER A 54 -3.20 20.97 -1.55
C SER A 54 -4.11 20.27 -2.56
N LYS A 55 -3.57 20.03 -3.76
CA LYS A 55 -4.21 19.22 -4.81
C LYS A 55 -4.54 17.78 -4.38
N TRP A 56 -4.00 17.29 -3.26
CA TRP A 56 -4.33 15.95 -2.76
C TRP A 56 -5.71 15.89 -2.11
N ALA A 57 -6.28 17.03 -1.73
CA ALA A 57 -7.65 17.14 -1.24
C ALA A 57 -8.68 17.30 -2.38
N ASP A 58 -8.22 17.52 -3.62
CA ASP A 58 -9.10 17.59 -4.79
C ASP A 58 -9.83 16.25 -5.00
N LYS A 59 -11.05 16.32 -5.50
CA LYS A 59 -11.82 15.13 -5.84
C LYS A 59 -11.09 14.35 -6.93
N ALA A 60 -10.90 13.04 -6.70
CA ALA A 60 -10.44 12.13 -7.75
C ALA A 60 -11.36 12.20 -8.97
N SER A 61 -10.79 11.98 -10.17
CA SER A 61 -11.57 12.06 -11.40
C SER A 61 -12.69 11.02 -11.41
N GLU A 62 -13.83 11.34 -12.04
CA GLU A 62 -14.95 10.39 -12.12
C GLU A 62 -14.57 9.11 -12.85
N ALA A 63 -13.72 9.20 -13.87
CA ALA A 63 -13.18 8.06 -14.59
C ALA A 63 -12.34 7.15 -13.67
N ASP A 64 -11.52 7.74 -12.80
CA ASP A 64 -10.74 6.97 -11.82
C ASP A 64 -11.64 6.28 -10.81
N LEU A 65 -12.63 7.00 -10.27
CA LEU A 65 -13.59 6.45 -9.32
C LEU A 65 -14.37 5.27 -9.91
N VAL A 66 -14.81 5.38 -11.16
CA VAL A 66 -15.48 4.29 -11.89
C VAL A 66 -14.55 3.09 -12.07
N HIS A 67 -13.32 3.32 -12.54
CA HIS A 67 -12.37 2.23 -12.77
C HIS A 67 -11.98 1.51 -11.45
N LEU A 68 -11.70 2.26 -10.39
CA LEU A 68 -11.44 1.72 -9.05
C LEU A 68 -12.63 0.89 -8.56
N SER A 69 -13.86 1.37 -8.75
CA SER A 69 -15.07 0.62 -8.34
C SER A 69 -15.19 -0.72 -9.07
N LEU A 70 -14.87 -0.78 -10.37
CA LEU A 70 -14.89 -2.02 -11.15
C LEU A 70 -13.76 -2.99 -10.76
N LEU A 71 -12.55 -2.48 -10.50
CA LEU A 71 -11.46 -3.29 -9.95
C LEU A 71 -11.82 -3.86 -8.57
N HIS A 72 -12.54 -3.07 -7.75
CA HIS A 72 -12.94 -3.47 -6.41
C HIS A 72 -13.96 -4.62 -6.47
N GLU A 73 -14.97 -4.47 -7.32
CA GLU A 73 -15.94 -5.53 -7.62
C GLU A 73 -15.23 -6.80 -8.09
N ALA A 74 -14.25 -6.67 -9.01
CA ALA A 74 -13.48 -7.80 -9.49
C ALA A 74 -12.66 -8.49 -8.39
N CYS A 75 -11.98 -7.73 -7.54
CA CYS A 75 -11.22 -8.27 -6.41
C CYS A 75 -12.10 -9.09 -5.45
N LEU A 76 -13.31 -8.60 -5.16
CA LEU A 76 -14.26 -9.28 -4.28
C LEU A 76 -14.88 -10.53 -4.92
N THR A 77 -15.10 -10.50 -6.23
CA THR A 77 -15.84 -11.53 -6.97
C THR A 77 -14.93 -12.66 -7.44
N TYR A 78 -13.80 -12.32 -8.05
CA TYR A 78 -12.87 -13.24 -8.70
C TYR A 78 -11.66 -13.49 -7.80
N LYS A 79 -11.93 -14.06 -6.62
CA LYS A 79 -10.91 -14.20 -5.57
C LYS A 79 -9.73 -15.08 -5.97
N ASP A 80 -9.96 -16.06 -6.84
CA ASP A 80 -8.96 -17.01 -7.29
C ASP A 80 -8.43 -16.70 -8.71
N SER A 81 -8.76 -15.53 -9.26
CA SER A 81 -8.25 -15.10 -10.57
C SER A 81 -7.18 -14.02 -10.40
N VAL A 82 -6.26 -13.94 -11.36
CA VAL A 82 -5.43 -12.74 -11.52
C VAL A 82 -6.29 -11.63 -12.08
N VAL A 83 -6.29 -10.48 -11.40
CA VAL A 83 -7.03 -9.30 -11.82
C VAL A 83 -6.05 -8.24 -12.32
N PRO A 84 -5.92 -8.01 -13.64
CA PRO A 84 -5.05 -6.97 -14.17
C PRO A 84 -5.70 -5.59 -14.08
N TRP A 85 -4.86 -4.54 -14.06
CA TRP A 85 -5.31 -3.14 -14.09
C TRP A 85 -6.16 -2.76 -15.30
N THR A 86 -6.12 -3.55 -16.37
CA THR A 86 -6.94 -3.33 -17.57
C THR A 86 -8.40 -3.76 -17.37
N TYR A 87 -8.73 -4.44 -16.28
CA TYR A 87 -10.10 -4.82 -15.97
C TYR A 87 -10.96 -3.60 -15.64
N GLY A 88 -12.02 -3.36 -16.42
CA GLY A 88 -12.91 -2.22 -16.18
C GLY A 88 -12.34 -0.89 -16.67
N LEU A 89 -11.25 -0.90 -17.44
CA LEU A 89 -10.65 0.29 -18.02
C LEU A 89 -11.67 1.06 -18.87
N ASP A 90 -11.63 2.38 -18.81
CA ASP A 90 -12.62 3.29 -19.44
C ASP A 90 -14.07 3.01 -19.04
N GLY A 91 -14.29 2.41 -17.86
CA GLY A 91 -15.62 2.02 -17.37
C GLY A 91 -16.22 0.83 -18.11
N LYS A 92 -15.41 0.04 -18.83
CA LYS A 92 -15.86 -1.09 -19.65
C LYS A 92 -15.25 -2.39 -19.17
N VAL A 93 -16.12 -3.34 -18.82
CA VAL A 93 -15.70 -4.72 -18.59
C VAL A 93 -15.53 -5.40 -19.95
N ALA A 94 -14.29 -5.75 -20.28
CA ALA A 94 -13.94 -6.39 -21.54
C ALA A 94 -14.67 -7.73 -21.74
N LYS A 95 -15.02 -8.02 -23.00
CA LYS A 95 -15.56 -9.32 -23.43
C LYS A 95 -14.73 -9.79 -24.64
N PRO A 96 -14.01 -10.93 -24.57
CA PRO A 96 -13.86 -11.82 -23.41
C PRO A 96 -13.18 -11.15 -22.21
N SER A 97 -13.35 -11.73 -21.02
CA SER A 97 -12.76 -11.21 -19.78
C SER A 97 -11.24 -11.16 -19.89
N VAL A 98 -10.64 -10.10 -19.32
CA VAL A 98 -9.18 -9.96 -19.20
C VAL A 98 -8.62 -10.65 -17.95
N LEU A 99 -9.47 -11.23 -17.12
CA LEU A 99 -9.05 -12.06 -15.99
C LEU A 99 -8.19 -13.23 -16.47
N ILE A 100 -7.26 -13.65 -15.64
CA ILE A 100 -6.40 -14.80 -15.92
C ILE A 100 -6.68 -15.86 -14.87
N ASP A 101 -7.25 -16.97 -15.32
CA ASP A 101 -7.57 -18.12 -14.51
C ASP A 101 -6.49 -19.19 -14.62
N LYS A 102 -6.45 -20.12 -13.66
CA LYS A 102 -5.40 -21.15 -13.57
C LYS A 102 -5.38 -22.10 -14.77
N ASP A 103 -6.51 -22.28 -15.45
CA ASP A 103 -6.68 -23.13 -16.63
C ASP A 103 -6.66 -22.34 -17.96
N ASP A 104 -6.25 -21.07 -17.93
CA ASP A 104 -6.18 -20.22 -19.11
C ASP A 104 -5.29 -20.86 -20.20
N PRO A 105 -5.77 -20.97 -21.45
CA PRO A 105 -5.02 -21.63 -22.53
C PRO A 105 -3.70 -20.91 -22.84
N ASP A 106 -3.63 -19.61 -22.58
CA ASP A 106 -2.50 -18.72 -22.84
C ASP A 106 -1.82 -18.27 -21.53
N LEU A 107 -2.02 -19.00 -20.43
CA LEU A 107 -1.54 -18.66 -19.08
C LEU A 107 -0.07 -18.21 -19.04
N LEU A 108 0.84 -19.01 -19.60
CA LEU A 108 2.28 -18.70 -19.62
C LEU A 108 2.56 -17.35 -20.30
N GLU A 109 1.93 -17.10 -21.45
CA GLU A 109 2.13 -15.88 -22.23
C GLU A 109 1.54 -14.64 -21.55
N LYS A 110 0.49 -14.81 -20.75
CA LYS A 110 -0.09 -13.72 -19.95
C LYS A 110 0.73 -13.45 -18.68
N ILE A 111 1.19 -14.48 -17.98
CA ILE A 111 1.95 -14.32 -16.73
C ILE A 111 3.34 -13.72 -16.99
N ARG A 112 4.02 -14.11 -18.08
CA ARG A 112 5.34 -13.57 -18.45
C ARG A 112 5.34 -12.08 -18.81
N GLN A 113 4.17 -11.47 -19.00
CA GLN A 113 4.04 -10.03 -19.18
C GLN A 113 4.14 -9.38 -17.80
N CYS A 114 5.39 -9.17 -17.37
CA CYS A 114 5.69 -8.68 -16.04
C CYS A 114 5.48 -7.15 -15.97
N PRO A 115 4.61 -6.64 -15.08
CA PRO A 115 4.54 -5.22 -14.77
C PRO A 115 5.81 -4.77 -14.01
N ASP A 116 5.91 -3.46 -13.78
CA ASP A 116 6.99 -2.87 -12.98
C ASP A 116 6.95 -3.36 -11.53
N VAL A 117 5.76 -3.61 -10.98
CA VAL A 117 5.52 -4.15 -9.64
C VAL A 117 4.31 -5.09 -9.71
N ASP A 118 4.33 -6.22 -9.01
CA ASP A 118 3.19 -7.13 -8.87
C ASP A 118 2.63 -7.08 -7.43
N ILE A 119 1.33 -7.35 -7.24
CA ILE A 119 0.69 -7.29 -5.93
C ILE A 119 0.28 -8.69 -5.50
N PHE A 120 0.81 -9.18 -4.38
CA PHE A 120 0.36 -10.43 -3.79
C PHE A 120 -0.91 -10.19 -2.97
N LEU A 121 -2.00 -10.86 -3.35
CA LEU A 121 -3.28 -10.76 -2.67
C LEU A 121 -3.95 -12.14 -2.58
N PRO A 122 -3.67 -12.91 -1.52
CA PRO A 122 -4.20 -14.25 -1.36
C PRO A 122 -5.69 -14.26 -1.05
N LEU A 123 -6.34 -15.39 -1.34
CA LEU A 123 -7.80 -15.54 -1.27
C LEU A 123 -8.36 -15.19 0.11
N GLY A 124 -7.62 -15.50 1.18
CA GLY A 124 -8.03 -15.31 2.57
C GLY A 124 -8.27 -13.85 2.95
N ILE A 125 -7.66 -12.91 2.23
CA ILE A 125 -7.75 -11.47 2.55
C ILE A 125 -8.45 -10.65 1.47
N ARG A 126 -8.94 -11.28 0.39
CA ARG A 126 -9.80 -10.61 -0.61
C ARG A 126 -11.18 -10.31 -0.02
N GLY A 127 -11.24 -9.24 0.76
CA GLY A 127 -12.43 -8.63 1.34
C GLY A 127 -12.37 -7.12 1.20
N HIS A 128 -13.40 -6.42 1.68
CA HIS A 128 -13.59 -4.99 1.41
C HIS A 128 -12.35 -4.14 1.72
N GLY A 129 -11.73 -4.28 2.90
CA GLY A 129 -10.57 -3.47 3.29
C GLY A 129 -9.36 -3.67 2.36
N TYR A 130 -8.83 -4.89 2.26
CA TYR A 130 -7.63 -5.12 1.44
C TYR A 130 -7.88 -5.07 -0.06
N CYS A 131 -9.11 -5.31 -0.53
CA CYS A 131 -9.45 -5.04 -1.92
C CYS A 131 -9.41 -3.54 -2.20
N GLU A 132 -9.97 -2.70 -1.33
CA GLU A 132 -9.92 -1.23 -1.45
C GLU A 132 -8.47 -0.70 -1.50
N ASP A 133 -7.57 -1.27 -0.70
CA ASP A 133 -6.15 -0.91 -0.76
C ASP A 133 -5.50 -1.40 -2.06
N SER A 134 -5.74 -2.65 -2.43
CA SER A 134 -5.08 -3.31 -3.57
C SER A 134 -5.43 -2.68 -4.92
N ILE A 135 -6.67 -2.20 -5.09
CA ILE A 135 -7.11 -1.60 -6.36
C ILE A 135 -6.37 -0.30 -6.67
N ALA A 136 -5.96 0.46 -5.65
CA ALA A 136 -5.22 1.69 -5.83
C ALA A 136 -3.83 1.36 -6.42
N TYR A 137 -3.12 0.43 -5.80
CA TYR A 137 -1.84 -0.06 -6.31
C TYR A 137 -2.00 -0.67 -7.71
N THR A 138 -3.05 -1.47 -7.91
CA THR A 138 -3.30 -2.13 -9.20
C THR A 138 -3.46 -1.10 -10.32
N LYS A 139 -4.31 -0.09 -10.11
CA LYS A 139 -4.57 0.94 -11.12
C LYS A 139 -3.36 1.84 -11.37
N PHE A 140 -2.78 2.42 -10.32
CA PHE A 140 -1.79 3.48 -10.48
C PHE A 140 -0.37 2.96 -10.77
N LEU A 141 -0.08 1.69 -10.48
CA LEU A 141 1.15 1.02 -10.90
C LEU A 141 1.00 0.26 -12.23
N GLU A 142 -0.19 0.29 -12.86
CA GLU A 142 -0.50 -0.53 -14.04
C GLU A 142 -0.15 -2.01 -13.79
N SER A 143 -0.54 -2.50 -12.62
CA SER A 143 -0.14 -3.80 -12.06
C SER A 143 -1.27 -4.83 -12.15
N ARG A 144 -1.15 -5.93 -11.40
CA ARG A 144 -2.16 -6.99 -11.29
C ARG A 144 -2.12 -7.61 -9.89
N MET A 145 -3.29 -8.04 -9.42
CA MET A 145 -3.45 -8.76 -8.15
C MET A 145 -3.27 -10.25 -8.38
N LEU A 146 -2.23 -10.82 -7.80
CA LEU A 146 -1.87 -12.24 -7.92
C LEU A 146 -2.39 -13.06 -6.72
N PRO A 147 -3.17 -14.12 -6.95
CA PRO A 147 -3.43 -15.14 -5.93
C PRO A 147 -2.19 -16.04 -5.74
N ALA A 148 -2.16 -16.81 -4.64
CA ALA A 148 -1.04 -17.70 -4.30
C ALA A 148 -0.65 -18.67 -5.41
N TRP A 149 -1.62 -19.28 -6.09
CA TRP A 149 -1.33 -20.23 -7.16
C TRP A 149 -0.49 -19.60 -8.28
N ALA A 150 -0.65 -18.31 -8.57
CA ALA A 150 0.05 -17.64 -9.66
C ALA A 150 1.55 -17.50 -9.37
N ILE A 151 1.95 -17.57 -8.10
CA ILE A 151 3.35 -17.51 -7.68
C ILE A 151 3.91 -18.93 -7.50
N GLU A 152 3.14 -19.80 -6.86
CA GLU A 152 3.59 -21.12 -6.41
C GLU A 152 3.61 -22.17 -7.52
N MET A 153 2.75 -22.05 -8.53
CA MET A 153 2.68 -23.06 -9.58
C MET A 153 3.89 -23.01 -10.52
N LYS A 154 4.08 -24.10 -11.24
CA LYS A 154 5.03 -24.14 -12.36
C LYS A 154 4.28 -23.99 -13.68
N TYR A 155 4.87 -23.21 -14.58
CA TYR A 155 4.36 -22.91 -15.91
C TYR A 155 5.13 -23.73 -16.94
N VAL A 156 4.42 -24.41 -17.84
CA VAL A 156 5.03 -25.27 -18.85
C VAL A 156 4.87 -24.64 -20.22
N ASP A 157 5.98 -24.42 -20.93
CA ASP A 157 5.94 -24.03 -22.33
C ASP A 157 5.51 -25.24 -23.18
N LYS A 158 4.34 -25.12 -23.82
CA LYS A 158 3.76 -26.18 -24.66
C LYS A 158 4.62 -26.53 -25.88
N LYS A 159 5.51 -25.64 -26.33
CA LYS A 159 6.37 -25.83 -27.51
C LYS A 159 7.68 -26.52 -27.15
N THR A 160 8.32 -26.13 -26.05
CA THR A 160 9.64 -26.63 -25.67
C THR A 160 9.59 -27.72 -24.59
N GLY A 161 8.49 -27.79 -23.83
CA GLY A 161 8.37 -28.63 -22.64
C GLY A 161 9.12 -28.08 -21.43
N GLU A 162 9.72 -26.90 -21.53
CA GLU A 162 10.45 -26.26 -20.44
C GLU A 162 9.48 -25.80 -19.34
N THR A 163 9.95 -25.86 -18.10
CA THR A 163 9.16 -25.55 -16.92
C THR A 163 9.76 -24.34 -16.20
N PHE A 164 8.93 -23.35 -15.91
CA PHE A 164 9.30 -22.08 -15.28
C PHE A 164 8.54 -21.89 -13.97
N SER A 165 9.19 -21.33 -12.96
CA SER A 165 8.52 -20.70 -11.83
C SER A 165 8.09 -19.27 -12.20
N TYR A 166 7.21 -18.66 -11.40
CA TYR A 166 6.94 -17.24 -11.51
C TYR A 166 8.22 -16.37 -11.41
N HIS A 167 9.18 -16.79 -10.58
CA HIS A 167 10.43 -16.07 -10.40
C HIS A 167 11.36 -16.17 -11.62
N ASP A 168 11.26 -17.23 -12.42
CA ASP A 168 11.98 -17.33 -13.69
C ASP A 168 11.36 -16.41 -14.76
N LEU A 169 10.02 -16.26 -14.73
CA LEU A 169 9.28 -15.40 -15.66
C LEU A 169 9.50 -13.91 -15.34
N CYS A 170 9.37 -13.53 -14.07
CA CYS A 170 9.45 -12.16 -13.59
C CYS A 170 10.54 -12.00 -12.50
N PRO A 171 11.84 -12.15 -12.83
CA PRO A 171 12.92 -12.21 -11.84
C PRO A 171 13.19 -10.87 -11.16
N LYS A 172 12.87 -9.75 -11.81
CA LYS A 172 13.17 -8.39 -11.33
C LYS A 172 11.97 -7.63 -10.82
N THR A 173 10.75 -8.09 -11.11
CA THR A 173 9.51 -7.44 -10.70
C THR A 173 9.36 -7.54 -9.19
N PRO A 174 9.43 -6.42 -8.44
CA PRO A 174 9.16 -6.40 -7.02
C PRO A 174 7.73 -6.85 -6.72
N MET A 175 7.50 -7.27 -5.48
CA MET A 175 6.18 -7.67 -5.04
C MET A 175 5.73 -6.88 -3.83
N ILE A 176 4.52 -6.35 -3.90
CA ILE A 176 3.86 -5.71 -2.76
C ILE A 176 3.11 -6.76 -1.96
N PHE A 177 3.35 -6.75 -0.65
CA PHE A 177 2.64 -7.53 0.35
C PHE A 177 1.84 -6.61 1.27
N LEU A 178 0.61 -7.02 1.57
CA LEU A 178 -0.29 -6.26 2.42
C LEU A 178 -0.19 -6.76 3.85
N ASN A 179 0.19 -5.87 4.76
CA ASN A 179 0.35 -6.15 6.18
C ASN A 179 1.30 -7.35 6.41
N HIS A 180 0.91 -8.36 7.18
CA HIS A 180 1.69 -9.57 7.46
C HIS A 180 1.21 -10.79 6.64
N TYR A 181 0.30 -10.61 5.68
CA TYR A 181 -0.32 -11.70 4.91
C TYR A 181 0.55 -12.12 3.73
N TRP A 182 1.71 -12.71 4.06
CA TRP A 182 2.71 -13.08 3.06
C TRP A 182 2.62 -14.54 2.65
N ASP A 183 1.84 -15.35 3.37
CA ASP A 183 1.66 -16.80 3.17
C ASP A 183 2.97 -17.59 3.00
N GLY A 184 4.06 -17.11 3.61
CA GLY A 184 5.39 -17.71 3.48
C GLY A 184 6.02 -17.59 2.09
N ILE A 185 5.42 -16.82 1.16
CA ILE A 185 5.94 -16.63 -0.20
C ILE A 185 7.40 -16.10 -0.19
N PRO A 186 7.75 -15.06 0.60
CA PRO A 186 9.13 -14.58 0.68
C PRO A 186 10.10 -15.55 1.35
N ASP A 187 9.59 -16.44 2.21
CA ASP A 187 10.39 -17.44 2.94
C ASP A 187 10.65 -18.70 2.10
N SER A 188 10.00 -18.81 0.93
CA SER A 188 10.16 -19.92 0.02
C SER A 188 11.61 -20.01 -0.50
N PRO A 189 12.20 -21.22 -0.62
CA PRO A 189 13.52 -21.39 -1.23
C PRO A 189 13.56 -20.95 -2.71
N ASP A 190 12.38 -20.87 -3.36
CA ASP A 190 12.24 -20.40 -4.74
C ASP A 190 12.30 -18.86 -4.84
N TRP A 191 12.20 -18.12 -3.73
CA TRP A 191 12.27 -16.66 -3.72
C TRP A 191 13.72 -16.19 -4.02
N PRO A 192 13.97 -15.44 -5.10
CA PRO A 192 15.31 -14.97 -5.39
C PRO A 192 15.78 -13.95 -4.35
N LYS A 193 16.99 -14.13 -3.81
CA LYS A 193 17.58 -13.22 -2.82
C LYS A 193 17.69 -11.76 -3.28
N SER A 194 17.72 -11.53 -4.59
CA SER A 194 17.79 -10.20 -5.19
C SER A 194 16.43 -9.62 -5.56
N LYS A 195 15.33 -10.36 -5.37
CA LYS A 195 13.99 -9.93 -5.76
C LYS A 195 13.43 -8.99 -4.69
N PRO A 196 13.14 -7.72 -5.03
CA PRO A 196 12.73 -6.75 -4.03
C PRO A 196 11.36 -7.06 -3.45
N LEU A 197 11.21 -6.78 -2.16
CA LEU A 197 9.98 -7.00 -1.41
C LEU A 197 9.49 -5.68 -0.82
N TYR A 198 8.26 -5.32 -1.17
CA TYR A 198 7.62 -4.08 -0.73
C TYR A 198 6.49 -4.40 0.25
N LEU A 199 6.40 -3.61 1.32
CA LEU A 199 5.38 -3.75 2.35
C LEU A 199 4.41 -2.58 2.30
N MET A 200 3.13 -2.87 2.24
CA MET A 200 2.06 -1.92 2.58
C MET A 200 1.55 -2.23 3.99
N PRO A 201 1.91 -1.43 5.02
CA PRO A 201 1.52 -1.69 6.39
C PRO A 201 0.10 -1.18 6.66
N ASN A 202 -0.71 -1.96 7.39
CA ASN A 202 -1.92 -1.44 7.99
C ASN A 202 -1.58 -0.93 9.39
N ILE A 203 -1.28 0.36 9.50
CA ILE A 203 -0.82 0.99 10.75
C ILE A 203 -1.87 0.97 11.88
N GLU A 204 -3.14 0.72 11.56
CA GLU A 204 -4.21 0.57 12.55
C GLU A 204 -4.21 -0.82 13.20
N MET A 205 -3.45 -1.77 12.65
CA MET A 205 -3.35 -3.15 13.14
C MET A 205 -2.01 -3.43 13.82
N TYR A 206 -2.05 -3.87 15.08
CA TYR A 206 -0.88 -4.17 15.91
C TYR A 206 -0.11 -5.44 15.52
N GLU A 207 -0.53 -6.14 14.47
CA GLU A 207 -0.01 -7.45 14.08
C GLU A 207 1.36 -7.36 13.41
N LEU A 208 1.71 -6.19 12.85
CA LEU A 208 3.05 -5.94 12.34
C LEU A 208 4.04 -5.74 13.48
N LYS A 209 5.12 -6.53 13.41
CA LYS A 209 6.31 -6.42 14.26
C LYS A 209 7.44 -5.69 13.54
N ALA A 210 8.42 -5.19 14.28
CA ALA A 210 9.55 -4.43 13.75
C ALA A 210 10.31 -5.17 12.64
N GLU A 211 10.41 -6.50 12.73
CA GLU A 211 11.08 -7.33 11.73
C GLU A 211 10.43 -7.23 10.35
N HIS A 212 9.12 -7.01 10.27
CA HIS A 212 8.43 -6.80 9.00
C HIS A 212 8.75 -5.44 8.37
N TYR A 213 9.16 -4.44 9.16
CA TYR A 213 9.53 -3.12 8.62
C TYR A 213 10.98 -3.08 8.16
N TRP A 214 11.86 -3.84 8.83
CA TRP A 214 13.29 -3.90 8.52
C TRP A 214 13.63 -4.92 7.45
N GLY A 215 12.83 -5.98 7.30
CA GLY A 215 13.08 -7.08 6.37
C GLY A 215 12.69 -6.80 4.91
N VAL A 216 12.33 -5.56 4.57
CA VAL A 216 11.72 -5.20 3.29
C VAL A 216 12.48 -4.03 2.66
N ASP A 217 12.50 -3.96 1.34
CA ASP A 217 13.25 -2.93 0.60
C ASP A 217 12.52 -1.58 0.63
N VAL A 218 11.19 -1.60 0.59
CA VAL A 218 10.34 -0.39 0.57
C VAL A 218 9.12 -0.58 1.48
N VAL A 219 8.81 0.45 2.27
CA VAL A 219 7.55 0.55 3.02
C VAL A 219 6.68 1.60 2.35
N LEU A 220 5.53 1.19 1.84
CA LEU A 220 4.57 2.06 1.16
C LEU A 220 3.65 2.74 2.17
N CYS A 221 3.34 3.99 1.92
CA CYS A 221 2.54 4.80 2.81
C CYS A 221 1.16 5.11 2.26
N LYS A 222 0.12 4.64 2.96
CA LYS A 222 -1.28 4.87 2.57
C LYS A 222 -1.72 6.31 2.83
N THR A 223 -1.18 6.94 3.87
CA THR A 223 -1.52 8.31 4.26
C THR A 223 -0.34 9.23 4.03
N ALA A 224 -0.62 10.47 3.63
CA ALA A 224 0.41 11.48 3.39
C ALA A 224 1.28 11.75 4.64
N ILE A 225 0.70 11.52 5.82
CA ILE A 225 1.34 11.68 7.13
C ILE A 225 2.51 10.71 7.33
N CYS A 226 2.46 9.51 6.73
CA CYS A 226 3.48 8.50 6.99
C CYS A 226 4.66 8.54 5.99
N ALA A 227 4.64 9.41 4.98
CA ALA A 227 5.59 9.42 3.86
C ALA A 227 7.07 9.75 4.22
N ILE A 228 7.44 9.76 5.49
CA ILE A 228 8.81 10.03 5.94
C ILE A 228 9.64 8.74 5.82
N ASN A 229 10.74 8.82 5.08
CA ASN A 229 11.46 7.65 4.52
C ASN A 229 12.80 7.31 5.22
N ASP A 230 13.00 7.72 6.48
CA ASP A 230 14.22 7.39 7.24
C ASP A 230 14.08 6.07 8.05
N PRO A 231 15.07 5.15 8.04
CA PRO A 231 15.00 3.88 8.80
C PRO A 231 14.78 4.04 10.31
N THR A 232 15.35 5.06 10.95
CA THR A 232 15.17 5.33 12.38
C THR A 232 13.72 5.73 12.69
N GLU A 233 13.12 6.48 11.76
CA GLU A 233 11.72 6.88 11.87
C GLU A 233 10.74 5.73 11.61
N ARG A 234 11.10 4.73 10.80
CA ARG A 234 10.29 3.52 10.61
C ARG A 234 10.06 2.75 11.91
N GLU A 235 11.10 2.64 12.75
CA GLU A 235 10.99 2.01 14.08
C GLU A 235 10.09 2.84 15.00
N ALA A 236 10.28 4.17 15.02
CA ALA A 236 9.44 5.08 15.81
C ALA A 236 7.97 5.02 15.38
N MET A 237 7.70 4.93 14.08
CA MET A 237 6.35 4.78 13.51
C MET A 237 5.70 3.49 13.96
N ALA A 238 6.42 2.35 13.90
CA ALA A 238 5.91 1.06 14.38
C ALA A 238 5.58 1.11 15.89
N ALA A 239 6.43 1.73 16.69
CA ALA A 239 6.18 1.91 18.13
C ALA A 239 4.96 2.80 18.40
N ARG A 240 4.79 3.89 17.64
CA ARG A 240 3.66 4.82 17.76
C ARG A 240 2.34 4.17 17.34
N ALA A 241 2.31 3.46 16.21
CA ALA A 241 1.15 2.73 15.74
C ALA A 241 0.64 1.72 16.79
N LYS A 242 1.56 0.95 17.38
CA LYS A 242 1.22 0.03 18.48
C LYS A 242 0.62 0.74 19.69
N LYS A 243 1.16 1.91 20.07
CA LYS A 243 0.63 2.70 21.18
C LYS A 243 -0.77 3.24 20.86
N GLN A 244 -0.98 3.74 19.65
CA GLN A 244 -2.28 4.23 19.16
C GLN A 244 -3.34 3.15 19.23
N TYR A 245 -3.05 1.94 18.72
CA TYR A 245 -3.95 0.79 18.82
C TYR A 245 -4.44 0.52 20.26
N PHE A 246 -3.52 0.53 21.24
CA PHE A 246 -3.90 0.32 22.63
C PHE A 246 -4.72 1.46 23.21
N ILE A 247 -4.46 2.71 22.81
CA ILE A 247 -5.27 3.86 23.21
C ILE A 247 -6.70 3.66 22.68
N ASP A 248 -6.86 3.39 21.39
CA ASP A 248 -8.17 3.22 20.75
C ASP A 248 -8.95 2.05 21.34
N LEU A 249 -8.29 0.92 21.59
CA LEU A 249 -8.92 -0.24 22.23
C LEU A 249 -9.42 0.08 23.64
N ASN A 250 -8.61 0.77 24.45
CA ASN A 250 -8.99 1.13 25.82
C ASN A 250 -10.09 2.19 25.84
N PHE A 251 -10.02 3.18 24.95
CA PHE A 251 -11.05 4.19 24.78
C PHE A 251 -12.38 3.55 24.34
N PHE A 252 -12.34 2.68 23.32
CA PHE A 252 -13.49 1.94 22.84
C PHE A 252 -14.10 1.10 23.96
N ALA A 253 -13.29 0.35 24.71
CA ALA A 253 -13.75 -0.40 25.86
C ALA A 253 -14.40 0.48 26.94
N SER A 254 -13.86 1.67 27.20
CA SER A 254 -14.44 2.67 28.10
C SER A 254 -15.82 3.13 27.61
N LYS A 255 -15.93 3.52 26.33
CA LYS A 255 -17.20 3.95 25.73
C LYS A 255 -18.25 2.85 25.65
N MET A 256 -17.83 1.60 25.44
CA MET A 256 -18.76 0.47 25.49
C MET A 256 -19.28 0.19 26.91
N LYS A 257 -18.47 0.43 27.95
CA LYS A 257 -18.96 0.36 29.36
C LYS A 257 -19.97 1.46 29.64
N GLU A 258 -19.69 2.69 29.21
CA GLU A 258 -20.61 3.82 29.30
C GLU A 258 -21.94 3.50 28.59
N LEU A 259 -21.87 3.00 27.36
CA LEU A 259 -23.05 2.57 26.59
C LEU A 259 -23.87 1.48 27.31
N ARG A 260 -23.20 0.50 27.94
CA ARG A 260 -23.88 -0.54 28.73
C ARG A 260 -24.59 0.02 29.95
N GLU A 261 -24.03 1.04 30.60
CA GLU A 261 -24.70 1.71 31.72
C GLU A 261 -25.94 2.47 31.24
N ILE A 262 -25.83 3.21 30.14
CA ILE A 262 -26.96 3.90 29.50
C ILE A 262 -28.06 2.89 29.17
N ALA A 263 -27.72 1.78 28.50
CA ALA A 263 -28.67 0.74 28.13
C ALA A 263 -29.36 0.09 29.35
N ARG A 264 -28.63 -0.12 30.45
CA ARG A 264 -29.19 -0.67 31.70
C ARG A 264 -30.16 0.28 32.40
N ARG A 265 -29.95 1.59 32.27
CA ARG A 265 -30.86 2.61 32.85
C ARG A 265 -32.19 2.67 32.09
N GLY A 266 -32.27 2.12 30.87
CA GLY A 266 -33.50 2.11 30.07
C GLY A 266 -33.90 3.50 29.53
N GLU A 267 -33.00 4.48 29.61
CA GLU A 267 -33.25 5.83 29.14
C GLU A 267 -33.00 5.90 27.63
N ALA A 268 -34.04 6.24 26.86
CA ALA A 268 -33.89 6.54 25.44
C ALA A 268 -33.00 7.80 25.28
N PRO A 269 -32.04 7.83 24.33
CA PRO A 269 -31.25 9.02 24.08
C PRO A 269 -32.15 10.20 23.73
N ARG A 270 -31.95 11.37 24.37
CA ARG A 270 -32.73 12.60 24.14
C ARG A 270 -32.74 13.08 22.68
N LEU A 271 -31.83 12.59 21.85
CA LEU A 271 -31.71 12.96 20.43
C LEU A 271 -32.85 12.43 19.53
N ARG A 272 -33.83 11.69 20.07
CA ARG A 272 -35.02 11.24 19.32
C ARG A 272 -36.31 12.01 19.61
N THR A 273 -36.33 12.96 20.54
CA THR A 273 -37.50 13.84 20.73
C THR A 273 -37.31 15.11 19.91
N GLY A 274 -37.53 14.99 18.60
CA GLY A 274 -37.92 16.15 17.80
C GLY A 274 -39.33 16.53 18.22
N GLU A 275 -39.45 17.48 19.14
CA GLU A 275 -40.68 18.26 19.27
C GLU A 275 -40.72 19.16 18.01
N GLU A 276 -41.65 18.84 17.12
CA GLU A 276 -42.12 19.77 16.10
C GLU A 276 -42.66 21.01 16.81
N ASP A 277 -41.89 22.10 16.77
CA ASP A 277 -42.38 23.42 17.13
C ASP A 277 -43.58 23.77 16.23
N THR A 278 -44.77 23.68 16.79
CA THR A 278 -46.00 24.24 16.25
C THR A 278 -46.44 25.40 17.11
N VAL A 279 -46.08 26.63 16.71
CA VAL A 279 -46.92 27.84 16.71
C VAL A 279 -46.42 28.77 15.61
#